data_AF-A0A957G4B3-F1
#
_entry.id   AF-A0A957G4B3-F1
#
_cell.length_a   1.000
_cell.length_b   1.000
_cell.length_c   1.000
_cell.angle_alpha   90.00
_cell.angle_beta   90.00
_cell.angle_gamma   90.00
#
_symmetry.space_group_name_H-M   'P 1'
#
loop_
_entity.id
_entity.type
_entity.pdbx_description
1 polymer ?
#
loop_
_entity_poly.entity_id
_entity_poly.type
_entity_poly.pdbx_seq_one_letter_code
_entity_poly.pdbx_strand_id
1 'polypeptide(L)'
;EQRPQPAFLLPAATRPPHLPNPEPPIRHLPDDAFLAALAGRYARIPPEVQAHAELLALLLPMLRADLALYETYTFRPDTPPLATPIIAVAGQQDELVDPQTLGLWAAHTTAGFTQQLLPAGHFFASEQPELLRPVLAQATNRWA
;
A
#
# COMPACT_ATOMS: atom_id res chain seq x y z
N GLU A 1 -23.40 15.84 12.42
CA GLU A 1 -22.24 16.74 12.54
C GLU A 1 -21.39 16.60 11.28
N GLN A 2 -21.01 17.70 10.64
CA GLN A 2 -20.09 17.65 9.49
C GLN A 2 -18.67 17.45 10.01
N ARG A 3 -18.07 16.30 9.70
CA ARG A 3 -16.65 16.05 9.97
C ARG A 3 -15.81 16.93 9.03
N PRO A 4 -14.73 17.56 9.51
CA PRO A 4 -13.82 18.31 8.64
C PRO A 4 -13.26 17.38 7.56
N GLN A 5 -13.12 17.90 6.33
CA GLN A 5 -12.49 17.14 5.26
C GLN A 5 -10.99 16.98 5.53
N PRO A 6 -10.37 15.85 5.13
CA PRO A 6 -8.92 15.71 5.21
C PRO A 6 -8.21 16.76 4.32
N ALA A 7 -7.11 17.32 4.80
CA ALA A 7 -6.30 18.28 4.04
C ALA A 7 -5.64 17.64 2.81
N PHE A 8 -5.27 16.36 2.90
CA PHE A 8 -4.73 15.57 1.80
C PHE A 8 -4.84 14.06 2.10
N LEU A 9 -4.73 13.24 1.07
CA LEU A 9 -4.54 11.79 1.13
C LEU A 9 -3.11 11.45 0.68
N LEU A 10 -2.43 10.56 1.41
CA LEU A 10 -1.08 10.12 1.10
C LEU A 10 -1.07 8.59 0.95
N PRO A 11 -1.33 8.04 -0.26
CA PRO A 11 -1.10 6.63 -0.53
C PRO A 11 0.41 6.38 -0.58
N ALA A 12 0.89 5.49 0.29
CA ALA A 12 2.30 5.13 0.42
C ALA A 12 2.50 3.67 0.04
N ALA A 13 3.43 3.39 -0.89
CA ALA A 13 3.76 2.05 -1.36
C ALA A 13 2.51 1.26 -1.84
N THR A 14 1.61 1.92 -2.57
CA THR A 14 0.37 1.26 -3.02
C THR A 14 -0.10 1.72 -4.40
N ARG A 15 -0.64 0.76 -5.16
CA ARG A 15 -1.18 0.98 -6.52
C ARG A 15 -2.57 1.63 -6.42
N PRO A 16 -2.97 2.46 -7.42
CA PRO A 16 -4.32 3.01 -7.47
C PRO A 16 -5.42 1.94 -7.46
N PRO A 17 -6.56 2.20 -6.81
CA PRO A 17 -7.56 1.17 -6.53
C PRO A 17 -8.22 0.59 -7.79
N HIS A 18 -8.33 1.39 -8.86
CA HIS A 18 -8.94 0.94 -10.12
C HIS A 18 -8.13 -0.12 -10.89
N LEU A 19 -6.88 -0.37 -10.51
CA LEU A 19 -6.06 -1.37 -11.19
C LEU A 19 -6.29 -2.74 -10.57
N PRO A 20 -6.51 -3.79 -11.38
CA PRO A 20 -6.56 -5.15 -10.86
C PRO A 20 -5.22 -5.55 -10.25
N ASN A 21 -5.25 -6.40 -9.23
CA ASN A 21 -4.05 -7.08 -8.72
C ASN A 21 -3.41 -7.86 -9.88
N PRO A 22 -2.11 -7.66 -10.21
CA PRO A 22 -1.50 -8.34 -11.36
C PRO A 22 -1.13 -9.79 -11.00
N GLU A 23 -1.06 -10.11 -9.72
CA GLU A 23 -0.64 -11.38 -9.19
C GLU A 23 -1.82 -12.32 -8.94
N PRO A 24 -1.68 -13.64 -9.20
CA PRO A 24 -2.71 -14.61 -8.86
C PRO A 24 -2.89 -14.70 -7.34
N PRO A 25 -4.11 -14.97 -6.86
CA PRO A 25 -4.41 -15.06 -5.43
C PRO A 25 -3.66 -16.22 -4.77
N ILE A 26 -3.08 -15.97 -3.60
CA ILE A 26 -2.31 -16.95 -2.83
C ILE A 26 -3.04 -17.40 -1.56
N ARG A 27 -4.09 -16.67 -1.15
CA ARG A 27 -4.84 -16.96 0.09
C ARG A 27 -5.43 -18.37 0.21
N HIS A 28 -5.51 -19.11 -0.90
CA HIS A 28 -6.05 -20.47 -0.96
C HIS A 28 -4.96 -21.56 -0.95
N LEU A 29 -3.69 -21.19 -1.07
CA LEU A 29 -2.59 -22.14 -1.12
C LEU A 29 -2.43 -22.87 0.22
N PRO A 30 -1.90 -24.11 0.24
CA PRO A 30 -1.44 -24.76 1.47
C PRO A 30 -0.44 -23.90 2.24
N ASP A 31 -0.36 -24.04 3.56
CA ASP A 31 0.39 -23.13 4.44
C ASP A 31 1.84 -22.89 3.99
N ASP A 32 2.61 -23.94 3.70
CA ASP A 32 4.00 -23.78 3.25
C ASP A 32 4.12 -22.98 1.93
N ALA A 33 3.23 -23.27 0.97
CA ALA A 33 3.19 -22.59 -0.32
C ALA A 33 2.70 -21.14 -0.18
N PHE A 34 1.74 -20.90 0.72
CA PHE A 34 1.24 -19.57 1.06
C PHE A 34 2.36 -18.73 1.66
N LEU A 35 3.10 -19.27 2.63
CA LEU A 35 4.21 -18.57 3.30
C LEU A 35 5.36 -18.26 2.35
N ALA A 36 5.73 -19.20 1.47
CA ALA A 36 6.72 -18.98 0.44
C ALA A 36 6.31 -17.87 -0.54
N ALA A 37 5.05 -17.88 -0.99
CA ALA A 37 4.53 -16.85 -1.88
C ALA A 37 4.41 -15.48 -1.20
N LEU A 38 3.98 -15.44 0.07
CA LEU A 38 3.91 -14.21 0.88
C LEU A 38 5.30 -13.58 1.03
N ALA A 39 6.31 -14.39 1.38
CA ALA A 39 7.69 -13.94 1.57
C ALA A 39 8.36 -13.48 0.26
N GLY A 40 7.97 -14.04 -0.88
CA GLY A 40 8.48 -13.66 -2.19
C GLY A 40 7.84 -12.41 -2.78
N ARG A 41 6.61 -12.06 -2.37
CA ARG A 41 5.83 -10.97 -2.99
C ARG A 41 5.63 -9.75 -2.12
N TYR A 42 5.45 -9.93 -0.83
CA TYR A 42 5.03 -8.85 0.05
C TYR A 42 6.10 -8.65 1.09
N ALA A 43 5.96 -9.25 2.26
CA ALA A 43 6.89 -9.12 3.36
C ALA A 43 7.37 -10.49 3.80
N ARG A 44 8.64 -10.56 4.21
CA ARG A 44 9.13 -11.72 4.94
C ARG A 44 8.58 -11.68 6.35
N ILE A 45 7.93 -12.75 6.78
CA ILE A 45 7.60 -12.95 8.20
C ILE A 45 8.92 -12.98 8.98
N PRO A 46 9.07 -12.26 10.10
CA PRO A 46 10.31 -12.25 10.86
C PRO A 46 10.81 -13.67 11.18
N PRO A 47 12.12 -13.98 11.05
CA PRO A 47 12.65 -15.32 11.28
C PRO A 47 12.28 -15.89 12.66
N GLU A 48 12.20 -15.04 13.67
CA GLU A 48 11.80 -15.40 15.03
C GLU A 48 10.37 -15.95 15.04
N VAL A 49 9.47 -15.36 14.26
CA VAL A 49 8.09 -15.82 14.13
C VAL A 49 8.02 -17.13 13.35
N GLN A 50 8.81 -17.27 12.28
CA GLN A 50 8.87 -18.51 11.50
C GLN A 50 9.40 -19.70 12.31
N ALA A 51 10.29 -19.46 13.27
CA ALA A 51 10.84 -20.49 14.15
C ALA A 51 9.82 -21.03 15.18
N HIS A 52 8.68 -20.36 15.38
CA HIS A 52 7.67 -20.72 16.37
C HIS A 52 6.35 -21.14 15.72
N ALA A 53 6.16 -22.45 15.53
CA ALA A 53 4.99 -23.01 14.84
C ALA A 53 3.64 -22.57 15.43
N GLU A 54 3.53 -22.45 16.76
CA GLU A 54 2.29 -21.99 17.42
C GLU A 54 1.96 -20.53 17.09
N LEU A 55 2.97 -19.66 17.03
CA LEU A 55 2.79 -18.25 16.67
C LEU A 55 2.42 -18.11 15.20
N LEU A 56 3.06 -18.90 14.33
CA LEU A 56 2.73 -18.94 12.91
C LEU A 56 1.28 -19.40 12.68
N ALA A 57 0.84 -20.46 13.38
CA ALA A 57 -0.53 -20.95 13.32
C ALA A 57 -1.57 -19.90 13.75
N LEU A 58 -1.23 -19.03 14.70
CA LEU A 58 -2.05 -17.89 15.11
C LEU A 58 -2.13 -16.79 14.04
N LEU A 59 -1.03 -16.53 13.32
CA LEU A 59 -0.96 -15.47 12.32
C LEU A 59 -1.59 -15.85 10.97
N LEU A 60 -1.52 -17.13 10.59
CA LEU A 60 -1.99 -17.61 9.29
C LEU A 60 -3.44 -17.20 8.96
N PRO A 61 -4.42 -17.35 9.87
CA PRO A 61 -5.80 -16.89 9.61
C PRO A 61 -5.90 -15.39 9.35
N MET A 62 -5.13 -14.57 10.07
CA MET A 62 -5.15 -13.10 9.91
C MET A 62 -4.54 -12.70 8.57
N LEU A 63 -3.38 -13.26 8.22
CA LEU A 63 -2.71 -13.01 6.94
C LEU A 63 -3.60 -13.41 5.75
N ARG A 64 -4.30 -14.55 5.85
CA ARG A 64 -5.25 -14.99 4.82
C ARG A 64 -6.48 -14.08 4.74
N ALA A 65 -6.96 -13.56 5.86
CA ALA A 65 -8.08 -12.63 5.89
C ALA A 65 -7.71 -11.29 5.23
N ASP A 66 -6.53 -10.75 5.53
CA ASP A 66 -6.02 -9.52 4.92
C ASP A 66 -5.85 -9.68 3.40
N LEU A 67 -5.28 -10.80 2.96
CA LEU A 67 -5.17 -11.10 1.53
C LEU A 67 -6.52 -11.41 0.89
N ALA A 68 -7.50 -11.95 1.62
CA ALA A 68 -8.85 -12.08 1.08
C ALA A 68 -9.45 -10.71 0.73
N LEU A 69 -9.29 -9.71 1.60
CA LEU A 69 -9.74 -8.35 1.32
C LEU A 69 -9.01 -7.75 0.12
N TYR A 70 -7.68 -7.88 0.10
CA TYR A 70 -6.85 -7.33 -0.98
C TYR A 70 -7.14 -8.00 -2.34
N GLU A 71 -7.18 -9.33 -2.39
CA GLU A 71 -7.33 -10.10 -3.63
C GLU A 71 -8.75 -10.10 -4.19
N THR A 72 -9.77 -9.78 -3.37
CA THR A 72 -11.17 -9.72 -3.82
C THR A 72 -11.69 -8.30 -4.00
N TYR A 73 -10.86 -7.30 -3.70
CA TYR A 73 -11.22 -5.90 -3.91
C TYR A 73 -11.54 -5.66 -5.39
N THR A 74 -12.72 -5.08 -5.64
CA THR A 74 -13.16 -4.68 -6.98
C THR A 74 -13.53 -3.20 -6.94
N PHE A 75 -12.82 -2.40 -7.73
CA PHE A 75 -13.10 -0.98 -7.86
C PHE A 75 -14.47 -0.76 -8.50
N ARG A 76 -15.19 0.27 -8.02
CA ARG A 76 -16.50 0.67 -8.55
C ARG A 76 -16.29 1.87 -9.49
N PRO A 77 -16.38 1.71 -10.82
CA PRO A 77 -16.00 2.75 -11.78
C PRO A 77 -16.83 4.04 -11.70
N ASP A 78 -18.01 3.97 -11.10
CA ASP A 78 -18.93 5.08 -10.86
C ASP A 78 -18.55 5.93 -9.62
N THR A 79 -17.49 5.56 -8.89
CA THR A 79 -17.01 6.32 -7.74
C THR A 79 -16.40 7.65 -8.20
N PRO A 80 -16.92 8.81 -7.74
CA PRO A 80 -16.36 10.11 -8.13
C PRO A 80 -14.95 10.30 -7.54
N PRO A 81 -14.06 11.04 -8.23
CA PRO A 81 -12.76 11.41 -7.68
C PRO A 81 -12.90 12.25 -6.40
N LEU A 82 -11.90 12.16 -5.52
CA LEU A 82 -11.89 12.90 -4.27
C LEU A 82 -11.74 14.41 -4.50
N ALA A 83 -12.44 15.21 -3.69
CA ALA A 83 -12.19 16.65 -3.56
C ALA A 83 -10.97 16.95 -2.65
N THR A 84 -10.18 15.93 -2.32
CA THR A 84 -9.01 15.99 -1.44
C THR A 84 -7.74 15.81 -2.28
N PRO A 85 -6.71 16.66 -2.11
CA PRO A 85 -5.43 16.49 -2.80
C PRO A 85 -4.79 15.12 -2.53
N ILE A 86 -4.12 14.55 -3.52
CA ILE A 86 -3.40 13.27 -3.38
C ILE A 86 -1.90 13.48 -3.55
N ILE A 87 -1.12 12.94 -2.62
CA ILE A 87 0.34 12.93 -2.65
C ILE A 87 0.79 11.47 -2.63
N ALA A 88 0.96 10.87 -3.81
CA ALA A 88 1.33 9.47 -3.90
C ALA A 88 2.83 9.27 -3.69
N VAL A 89 3.22 8.33 -2.85
CA VAL A 89 4.62 8.09 -2.48
C VAL A 89 4.98 6.63 -2.71
N ALA A 90 6.10 6.38 -3.38
CA ALA A 90 6.68 5.04 -3.49
C ALA A 90 8.20 5.07 -3.32
N GLY A 91 8.78 3.90 -3.07
CA GLY A 91 10.22 3.70 -3.12
C GLY A 91 10.73 3.68 -4.57
N GLN A 92 11.94 4.17 -4.81
CA GLN A 92 12.62 4.06 -6.11
C GLN A 92 12.99 2.61 -6.43
N GLN A 93 13.20 1.80 -5.39
CA GLN A 93 13.48 0.37 -5.47
C GLN A 93 12.24 -0.48 -5.13
N ASP A 94 11.05 0.11 -5.18
CA ASP A 94 9.79 -0.61 -4.98
C ASP A 94 9.48 -1.47 -6.22
N GLU A 95 9.59 -2.79 -6.08
CA GLU A 95 9.29 -3.75 -7.15
C GLU A 95 7.77 -3.98 -7.33
N LEU A 96 6.95 -3.53 -6.39
CA LEU A 96 5.49 -3.75 -6.39
C LEU A 96 4.73 -2.54 -6.95
N VAL A 97 5.31 -1.35 -6.88
CA VAL A 97 4.69 -0.10 -7.33
C VAL A 97 5.69 0.72 -8.14
N ASP A 98 5.65 0.53 -9.46
CA ASP A 98 6.47 1.32 -10.36
C ASP A 98 5.99 2.79 -10.47
N PRO A 99 6.86 3.73 -10.87
CA PRO A 99 6.52 5.15 -10.97
C PRO A 99 5.37 5.49 -11.94
N GLN A 100 5.18 4.72 -13.02
CA GLN A 100 4.09 4.95 -13.96
C GLN A 100 2.76 4.56 -13.34
N THR A 101 2.72 3.40 -12.70
CA THR A 101 1.55 2.92 -11.93
C THR A 101 1.19 3.89 -10.80
N LEU A 102 2.18 4.41 -10.08
CA LEU A 102 1.96 5.41 -9.03
C LEU A 102 1.29 6.68 -9.57
N GLY A 103 1.71 7.14 -10.76
CA GLY A 103 1.16 8.33 -11.42
C GLY A 103 -0.34 8.23 -11.75
N LEU A 104 -0.87 7.02 -11.87
CA LEU A 104 -2.30 6.79 -12.15
C LEU A 104 -3.21 7.14 -10.96
N TRP A 105 -2.64 7.45 -9.78
CA TRP A 105 -3.39 8.05 -8.67
C TRP A 105 -3.98 9.43 -9.01
N ALA A 106 -3.44 10.13 -10.01
CA ALA A 106 -3.94 11.42 -10.47
C ALA A 106 -5.43 11.39 -10.86
N ALA A 107 -5.93 10.26 -11.37
CA ALA A 107 -7.33 10.10 -11.76
C ALA A 107 -8.31 10.08 -10.57
N HIS A 108 -7.82 9.92 -9.34
CA HIS A 108 -8.65 9.75 -8.14
C HIS A 108 -8.85 11.04 -7.33
N THR A 109 -8.47 12.19 -7.88
CA THR A 109 -8.69 13.50 -7.24
C THR A 109 -9.00 14.60 -8.25
N THR A 110 -9.84 15.56 -7.85
CA THR A 110 -10.05 16.83 -8.57
C THR A 110 -9.32 18.00 -7.94
N ALA A 111 -8.72 17.83 -6.76
CA ALA A 111 -8.14 18.93 -5.97
C ALA A 111 -6.63 19.13 -6.19
N GLY A 112 -5.96 18.15 -6.81
CA GLY A 112 -4.55 18.25 -7.18
C GLY A 112 -3.78 16.98 -6.85
N PHE A 113 -2.76 16.69 -7.67
CA PHE A 113 -1.95 15.50 -7.55
C PHE A 113 -0.45 15.84 -7.52
N THR A 114 0.31 15.09 -6.73
CA THR A 114 1.77 15.07 -6.78
C THR A 114 2.24 13.65 -6.48
N GLN A 115 3.34 13.23 -7.11
CA GLN A 115 4.01 11.98 -6.78
C GLN A 115 5.42 12.23 -6.24
N GLN A 116 5.88 11.39 -5.32
CA GLN A 116 7.21 11.45 -4.73
C GLN A 116 7.84 10.06 -4.75
N LEU A 117 9.11 9.99 -5.19
CA LEU A 117 9.89 8.76 -5.17
C LEU A 117 11.02 8.90 -4.14
N LEU A 118 11.03 8.02 -3.15
CA LEU A 118 12.01 8.01 -2.06
C LEU A 118 13.14 7.02 -2.39
N PRO A 119 14.41 7.28 -2.01
CA PRO A 119 15.52 6.37 -2.24
C PRO A 119 15.48 5.15 -1.30
N ALA A 120 14.39 4.37 -1.35
CA ALA A 120 14.11 3.21 -0.51
C ALA A 120 13.28 2.16 -1.26
N GLY A 121 13.15 0.96 -0.67
CA GLY A 121 12.26 -0.10 -1.17
C GLY A 121 10.80 0.09 -0.75
N HIS A 122 9.98 -0.94 -0.98
CA HIS A 122 8.54 -0.95 -0.67
C HIS A 122 8.22 -0.62 0.81
N PHE A 123 9.05 -1.14 1.74
CA PHE A 123 8.82 -1.02 3.19
C PHE A 123 9.38 0.26 3.82
N PHE A 124 9.64 1.31 3.03
CA PHE A 124 10.24 2.56 3.51
C PHE A 124 9.49 3.18 4.71
N ALA A 125 8.17 3.01 4.80
CA ALA A 125 7.38 3.55 5.90
C ALA A 125 7.72 2.92 7.26
N SER A 126 8.22 1.69 7.27
CA SER A 126 8.65 0.98 8.48
C SER A 126 10.17 0.97 8.65
N GLU A 127 10.91 0.85 7.55
CA GLU A 127 12.38 0.74 7.57
C GLU A 127 13.08 2.11 7.66
N GLN A 128 12.54 3.12 6.98
CA GLN A 128 13.13 4.46 6.83
C GLN A 128 12.07 5.57 6.98
N PRO A 129 11.30 5.59 8.09
CA PRO A 129 10.16 6.50 8.28
C PRO A 129 10.54 7.97 8.23
N GLU A 130 11.80 8.32 8.50
CA GLU A 130 12.33 9.67 8.38
C GLU A 130 12.23 10.25 6.97
N LEU A 131 12.23 9.41 5.93
CA LEU A 131 12.06 9.84 4.53
C LEU A 131 10.68 10.44 4.25
N LEU A 132 9.67 10.13 5.07
CA LEU A 132 8.33 10.72 4.95
C LEU A 132 8.23 12.14 5.51
N ARG A 133 9.15 12.54 6.41
CA ARG A 133 9.11 13.87 7.05
C ARG A 133 9.09 15.04 6.05
N PRO A 134 10.01 15.14 5.07
CA PRO A 134 9.98 16.24 4.11
C PRO A 134 8.71 16.23 3.25
N VAL A 135 8.17 15.05 2.93
CA VAL A 135 6.92 14.91 2.15
C VAL A 135 5.75 15.47 2.94
N LEU A 136 5.61 15.08 4.22
CA LEU A 136 4.55 15.57 5.10
C LEU A 136 4.65 17.08 5.35
N ALA A 137 5.87 17.60 5.53
CA ALA A 137 6.09 19.03 5.70
C ALA A 137 5.68 19.83 4.45
N GLN A 138 6.06 19.35 3.26
CA GLN A 138 5.66 19.97 2.00
C GLN A 138 4.15 19.90 1.76
N ALA A 139 3.53 18.76 2.08
CA ALA A 139 2.10 18.55 1.99
C ALA A 139 1.32 19.56 2.84
N THR A 140 1.73 19.69 4.09
CA THR A 140 1.10 20.59 5.06
C THR A 140 1.26 22.04 4.61
N ASN A 141 2.45 22.48 4.18
CA ASN A 141 2.64 23.86 3.74
C ASN A 141 1.87 24.23 2.45
N ARG A 142 1.50 23.24 1.64
CA ARG A 142 0.83 23.47 0.36
C ARG A 142 -0.69 23.40 0.45
N TRP A 143 -1.22 22.62 1.39
CA TRP A 143 -2.65 22.28 1.45
C TRP A 143 -3.28 22.40 2.84
N ALA A 144 -2.54 22.81 3.87
CA ALA A 144 -3.07 23.25 5.16
C ALA A 144 -3.17 24.79 5.20
#